data_AF-A0A551Z666-F1
#
_entry.id   AF-A0A551Z666-F1
#
_cell.length_a   1.000
_cell.length_b   1.000
_cell.length_c   1.000
_cell.angle_alpha   90.00
_cell.angle_beta   90.00
_cell.angle_gamma   90.00
#
_symmetry.space_group_name_H-M   'P 1'
#
loop_
_entity.id
_entity.type
_entity.pdbx_description
1 polymer ?
#
loop_
_entity_poly.entity_id
_entity_poly.type
_entity_poly.pdbx_seq_one_letter_code
_entity_poly.pdbx_strand_id
1 'polypeptide(L)'
;MFLSYLGFIGFCVIFGALVLLAFGVLRWLQIPSGNLIDWLIGIASFWWLLVIVTVPWNIYFDAQEVIAEAAISQEKNIPVDRKQVDYVKTVARWSIRLAIALHLLSGIGLYTLASTGISAVGYVSSGATLLLTALRPAIRAYQYLAVRLSMIRQQIKYPREDVVELRDCVSNLDANVAIIREKLDTENSNSWVAIQQQEVKITRQELARLKALLEQLQAKNQVEHEALSQEAQNAIAQLTEDSQFLNHVREIIRFFKTA
;
A
#
# COMPACT_ATOMS: atom_id res chain seq x y z
N MET A 1 -0.08 4.19 -26.37
CA MET A 1 0.74 3.64 -27.48
C MET A 1 0.48 4.36 -28.81
N PHE A 2 -0.77 4.45 -29.30
CA PHE A 2 -1.10 5.08 -30.59
C PHE A 2 -0.69 6.57 -30.70
N LEU A 3 -0.90 7.38 -29.64
CA LEU A 3 -0.44 8.78 -29.60
C LEU A 3 1.09 8.92 -29.73
N SER A 4 1.85 7.96 -29.19
CA SER A 4 3.31 7.96 -29.23
C SER A 4 3.83 7.66 -30.64
N TYR A 5 3.15 6.77 -31.38
CA TYR A 5 3.47 6.50 -32.80
C TYR A 5 3.12 7.68 -33.70
N LEU A 6 1.96 8.33 -33.47
CA LEU A 6 1.59 9.54 -34.20
C LEU A 6 2.60 10.67 -33.99
N GLY A 7 3.08 10.84 -32.75
CA GLY A 7 4.13 11.80 -32.41
C GLY A 7 5.46 11.51 -33.11
N PHE A 8 5.87 10.24 -33.18
CA PHE A 8 7.10 9.84 -33.87
C PHE A 8 7.03 10.05 -35.38
N ILE A 9 5.90 9.68 -36.01
CA ILE A 9 5.69 9.90 -37.45
C ILE A 9 5.65 11.40 -37.75
N GLY A 10 4.95 12.18 -36.93
CA GLY A 10 4.92 13.65 -37.02
C GLY A 10 6.32 14.25 -36.92
N PHE A 11 7.13 13.80 -35.95
CA PHE A 11 8.53 14.20 -35.82
C PHE A 11 9.35 13.86 -37.07
N CYS A 12 9.17 12.66 -37.64
CA CYS A 12 9.89 12.25 -38.85
C CYS A 12 9.59 13.17 -40.04
N VAL A 13 8.30 13.46 -40.25
CA VAL A 13 7.84 14.32 -41.35
C VAL A 13 8.32 15.76 -41.15
N ILE A 14 8.15 16.31 -39.94
CA ILE A 14 8.55 17.68 -39.63
C ILE A 14 10.06 17.84 -39.76
N PHE A 15 10.86 16.91 -39.22
CA PHE A 15 12.32 16.97 -39.34
C PHE A 15 12.77 16.90 -40.80
N GLY A 16 12.22 15.96 -41.59
CA GLY A 16 12.51 15.88 -43.02
C GLY A 16 12.13 17.15 -43.77
N ALA A 17 10.96 17.73 -43.48
CA ALA A 17 10.52 18.98 -44.07
C ALA A 17 11.43 20.17 -43.69
N LEU A 18 11.87 20.26 -42.43
CA LEU A 18 12.79 21.30 -41.96
C LEU A 18 14.15 21.20 -42.65
N VAL A 19 14.69 19.98 -42.80
CA VAL A 19 15.96 19.73 -43.49
C VAL A 19 15.87 20.12 -44.96
N LEU A 20 14.77 19.79 -45.65
CA LEU A 20 14.54 20.20 -47.04
C LEU A 20 14.28 21.71 -47.18
N LEU A 21 13.61 22.34 -46.22
CA LEU A 21 13.44 23.79 -46.16
C LEU A 21 14.80 24.48 -46.02
N ALA A 22 15.66 23.98 -45.12
CA ALA A 22 17.01 24.49 -44.96
C ALA A 22 17.82 24.39 -46.27
N PHE A 23 17.71 23.28 -47.00
CA PHE A 23 18.28 23.17 -48.35
C PHE A 23 17.74 24.25 -49.30
N GLY A 24 16.41 24.46 -49.32
CA GLY A 24 15.78 25.50 -50.13
C GLY A 24 16.30 26.90 -49.82
N VAL A 25 16.47 27.24 -48.54
CA VAL A 25 17.03 28.53 -48.09
C VAL A 25 18.49 28.67 -48.47
N LEU A 26 19.32 27.65 -48.27
CA LEU A 26 20.74 27.68 -48.65
C LEU A 26 20.91 27.86 -50.16
N ARG A 27 20.07 27.17 -50.94
CA ARG A 27 20.06 27.30 -52.40
C ARG A 27 19.57 28.68 -52.85
N TRP A 28 18.57 29.24 -52.18
CA TRP A 28 18.12 30.62 -52.41
C TRP A 28 19.26 31.62 -52.19
N LEU A 29 20.03 31.44 -51.12
CA LEU A 29 21.19 32.26 -50.77
C LEU A 29 22.45 31.96 -51.62
N GLN A 30 22.37 31.07 -52.62
CA GLN A 30 23.48 30.66 -53.48
C GLN A 30 24.69 30.09 -52.71
N ILE A 31 24.45 29.51 -51.52
CA ILE A 31 25.50 28.88 -50.72
C ILE A 31 25.73 27.45 -51.27
N PRO A 32 26.98 27.08 -51.62
CA PRO A 32 27.30 25.72 -52.05
C PRO A 32 26.90 24.71 -50.97
N SER A 33 25.89 23.89 -51.24
CA SER A 33 25.25 23.00 -50.25
C SER A 33 25.03 21.58 -50.76
N GLY A 34 25.68 21.20 -51.87
CA GLY A 34 25.51 19.89 -52.51
C GLY A 34 24.24 19.79 -53.36
N ASN A 35 23.97 18.60 -53.87
CA ASN A 35 22.80 18.32 -54.71
C ASN A 35 21.62 17.83 -53.88
N LEU A 36 20.39 17.93 -54.41
CA LEU A 36 19.20 17.42 -53.73
C LEU A 36 19.33 15.93 -53.32
N ILE A 37 20.05 15.13 -54.12
CA ILE A 37 20.32 13.72 -53.85
C ILE A 37 21.13 13.55 -52.55
N ASP A 38 22.10 14.43 -52.27
CA ASP A 38 22.89 14.40 -51.03
C ASP A 38 22.01 14.59 -49.79
N TRP A 39 21.04 15.50 -49.88
CA TRP A 39 20.10 15.79 -48.79
C TRP A 39 19.12 14.64 -48.57
N LEU A 40 18.59 14.05 -49.64
CA LEU A 40 17.71 12.88 -49.55
C LEU A 40 18.45 11.68 -48.96
N ILE A 41 19.69 11.42 -49.40
CA ILE A 41 20.54 10.36 -48.85
C ILE A 41 20.86 10.64 -47.38
N GLY A 42 21.14 11.89 -47.01
CA GLY A 42 21.37 12.29 -45.62
C GLY A 42 20.16 12.07 -44.71
N ILE A 43 18.95 12.42 -45.17
CA ILE A 43 17.71 12.16 -44.43
C ILE A 43 17.49 10.64 -44.29
N ALA A 44 17.61 9.90 -45.40
CA ALA A 44 17.41 8.46 -45.40
C ALA A 44 18.44 7.73 -44.51
N SER A 45 19.72 8.12 -44.60
CA SER A 45 20.79 7.53 -43.79
C SER A 45 20.60 7.86 -42.32
N PHE A 46 20.17 9.07 -41.96
CA PHE A 46 19.86 9.45 -40.59
C PHE A 46 18.76 8.55 -39.98
N TRP A 47 17.64 8.38 -40.67
CA TRP A 47 16.53 7.56 -40.17
C TRP A 47 16.90 6.08 -40.10
N TRP A 48 17.59 5.59 -41.13
CA TRP A 48 18.09 4.23 -41.15
C TRP A 48 19.06 3.98 -39.99
N LEU A 49 20.00 4.89 -39.77
CA LEU A 49 20.97 4.84 -38.68
C LEU A 49 20.28 4.83 -37.31
N LEU A 50 19.24 5.65 -37.13
CA LEU A 50 18.44 5.66 -35.90
C LEU A 50 17.82 4.29 -35.64
N VAL A 51 17.24 3.64 -36.65
CA VAL A 51 16.62 2.31 -36.50
C VAL A 51 17.67 1.24 -36.16
N ILE A 52 18.75 1.14 -36.93
CA ILE A 52 19.77 0.10 -36.72
C ILE A 52 20.53 0.27 -35.40
N VAL A 53 20.70 1.51 -34.93
CA VAL A 53 21.37 1.82 -33.67
C VAL A 53 20.45 1.58 -32.47
N THR A 54 19.12 1.71 -32.62
CA THR A 54 18.21 1.60 -31.48
C THR A 54 17.62 0.21 -31.32
N VAL A 55 17.01 -0.35 -32.36
CA VAL A 55 16.16 -1.54 -32.24
C VAL A 55 16.97 -2.80 -31.88
N PRO A 56 18.01 -3.20 -32.64
CA PRO A 56 18.76 -4.43 -32.35
C PRO A 56 19.45 -4.40 -30.98
N TRP A 57 20.04 -3.24 -30.62
CA TRP A 57 20.73 -3.07 -29.35
C TRP A 57 19.76 -3.09 -28.17
N ASN A 58 18.61 -2.43 -28.26
CA ASN A 58 17.60 -2.48 -27.20
C ASN A 58 17.15 -3.94 -26.97
N ILE A 59 16.78 -4.67 -28.03
CA ILE A 59 16.35 -6.07 -27.92
C ILE A 59 17.45 -6.93 -27.29
N TYR A 60 18.72 -6.72 -27.65
CA TYR A 60 19.84 -7.45 -27.05
C TYR A 60 19.94 -7.21 -25.53
N PHE A 61 19.95 -5.95 -25.08
CA PHE A 61 20.11 -5.63 -23.66
C PHE A 61 18.86 -6.00 -22.84
N ASP A 62 17.67 -5.80 -23.39
CA ASP A 62 16.42 -6.21 -22.74
C ASP A 62 16.39 -7.74 -22.57
N ALA A 63 16.86 -8.50 -23.57
CA ALA A 63 16.99 -9.95 -23.45
C ALA A 63 18.05 -10.36 -22.40
N GLN A 64 19.17 -9.65 -22.29
CA GLN A 64 20.18 -9.89 -21.25
C GLN A 64 19.64 -9.62 -19.84
N GLU A 65 18.82 -8.59 -19.67
CA GLU A 65 18.15 -8.28 -18.41
C GLU A 65 17.19 -9.41 -17.99
N VAL A 66 16.33 -9.87 -18.90
CA VAL A 66 15.42 -11.01 -18.64
C VAL A 66 16.20 -12.30 -18.31
N ILE A 67 17.32 -12.56 -18.98
CA ILE A 67 18.18 -13.72 -18.67
C ILE A 67 18.77 -13.61 -17.26
N ALA A 68 19.23 -12.42 -16.87
CA ALA A 68 19.79 -12.17 -15.55
C ALA A 68 18.72 -12.31 -14.44
N GLU A 69 17.52 -11.78 -14.65
CA GLU A 69 16.40 -11.95 -13.73
C GLU A 69 16.00 -13.42 -13.59
N ALA A 70 15.89 -14.15 -14.70
CA ALA A 70 15.58 -15.57 -14.67
C ALA A 70 16.62 -16.38 -13.89
N ALA A 71 17.91 -16.02 -13.96
CA ALA A 71 18.97 -16.65 -13.18
C ALA A 71 18.78 -16.40 -11.68
N ILE A 72 18.47 -15.15 -11.27
CA ILE A 72 18.18 -14.80 -9.87
C ILE A 72 16.94 -15.56 -9.36
N SER A 73 15.90 -15.67 -10.17
CA SER A 73 14.70 -16.44 -9.81
C SER A 73 15.00 -17.93 -9.62
N GLN A 74 15.87 -18.52 -10.46
CA GLN A 74 16.30 -19.90 -10.32
C GLN A 74 17.12 -20.13 -9.04
N GLU A 75 18.06 -19.25 -8.72
CA GLU A 75 18.82 -19.30 -7.45
C GLU A 75 17.91 -19.24 -6.23
N LYS A 76 16.76 -18.56 -6.35
CA LYS A 76 15.77 -18.39 -5.28
C LYS A 76 14.65 -19.44 -5.30
N ASN A 77 14.79 -20.52 -6.06
CA ASN A 77 13.80 -21.59 -6.22
C ASN A 77 12.41 -21.09 -6.66
N ILE A 78 12.34 -19.96 -7.37
CA ILE A 78 11.10 -19.46 -7.98
C ILE A 78 10.91 -20.19 -9.30
N PRO A 79 9.71 -20.75 -9.60
CA PRO A 79 9.48 -21.47 -10.83
C PRO A 79 9.61 -20.53 -12.04
N VAL A 80 10.46 -20.88 -12.99
CA VAL A 80 10.66 -20.17 -14.25
C VAL A 80 10.48 -21.15 -15.41
N ASP A 81 9.74 -20.76 -16.44
CA ASP A 81 9.59 -21.55 -17.66
C ASP A 81 10.90 -21.59 -18.46
N ARG A 82 11.56 -22.75 -18.45
CA ARG A 82 12.83 -22.95 -19.16
C ARG A 82 12.71 -22.71 -20.67
N LYS A 83 11.57 -23.03 -21.28
CA LYS A 83 11.37 -22.81 -22.72
C LYS A 83 11.40 -21.32 -23.08
N GLN A 84 10.82 -20.48 -22.22
CA GLN A 84 10.84 -19.02 -22.40
C GLN A 84 12.24 -18.46 -22.24
N VAL A 85 13.00 -18.93 -21.24
CA VAL A 85 14.39 -18.49 -21.03
C VAL A 85 15.29 -18.87 -22.22
N ASP A 86 15.13 -20.07 -22.77
CA ASP A 86 15.93 -20.51 -23.93
C ASP A 86 15.56 -19.78 -25.22
N TYR A 87 14.28 -19.41 -25.39
CA TYR A 87 13.86 -18.50 -26.45
C TYR A 87 14.55 -17.14 -26.31
N VAL A 88 14.51 -16.52 -25.13
CA VAL A 88 15.15 -15.21 -24.87
C VAL A 88 16.67 -15.26 -25.11
N LYS A 89 17.35 -16.34 -24.70
CA LYS A 89 18.78 -16.56 -25.02
C LYS A 89 19.04 -16.62 -26.52
N THR A 90 18.12 -17.19 -27.28
CA THR A 90 18.22 -17.26 -28.74
C THR A 90 18.01 -15.89 -29.36
N VAL A 91 17.01 -15.13 -28.89
CA VAL A 91 16.79 -13.73 -29.29
C VAL A 91 18.03 -12.88 -29.02
N ALA A 92 18.64 -12.96 -27.83
CA ALA A 92 19.86 -12.23 -27.50
C ALA A 92 21.00 -12.53 -28.49
N ARG A 93 21.26 -13.82 -28.79
CA ARG A 93 22.30 -14.23 -29.74
C ARG A 93 22.06 -13.73 -31.16
N TRP A 94 20.81 -13.70 -31.60
CA TRP A 94 20.48 -13.18 -32.93
C TRP A 94 20.52 -11.66 -32.99
N SER A 95 20.04 -10.96 -31.96
CA SER A 95 20.03 -9.49 -31.93
C SER A 95 21.43 -8.90 -31.99
N ILE A 96 22.42 -9.47 -31.29
CA ILE A 96 23.80 -8.97 -31.38
C ILE A 96 24.41 -9.18 -32.78
N ARG A 97 24.16 -10.35 -33.39
CA ARG A 97 24.62 -10.64 -34.75
C ARG A 97 23.97 -9.72 -35.76
N LEU A 98 22.66 -9.51 -35.63
CA LEU A 98 21.89 -8.61 -36.48
C LEU A 98 22.37 -7.17 -36.32
N ALA A 99 22.61 -6.71 -35.09
CA ALA A 99 23.15 -5.38 -34.83
C ALA A 99 24.47 -5.17 -35.56
N ILE A 100 25.45 -6.06 -35.35
CA ILE A 100 26.77 -5.96 -35.97
C ILE A 100 26.68 -6.03 -37.49
N ALA A 101 25.93 -7.00 -38.03
CA ALA A 101 25.75 -7.17 -39.47
C ALA A 101 25.10 -5.95 -40.12
N LEU A 102 24.05 -5.39 -39.53
CA LEU A 102 23.38 -4.20 -40.05
C LEU A 102 24.32 -3.00 -40.09
N HIS A 103 25.13 -2.76 -39.06
CA HIS A 103 26.05 -1.63 -39.06
C HIS A 103 27.20 -1.81 -40.06
N LEU A 104 27.77 -3.02 -40.16
CA LEU A 104 28.84 -3.29 -41.12
C LEU A 104 28.32 -3.16 -42.56
N LEU A 105 27.20 -3.78 -42.88
CA LEU A 105 26.60 -3.70 -44.23
C LEU A 105 26.18 -2.27 -44.57
N SER A 106 25.60 -1.54 -43.62
CA SER A 106 25.22 -0.13 -43.83
C SER A 106 26.46 0.75 -44.02
N GLY A 107 27.51 0.55 -43.23
CA GLY A 107 28.78 1.27 -43.36
C GLY A 107 29.42 1.03 -44.74
N ILE A 108 29.49 -0.23 -45.19
CA ILE A 108 29.99 -0.61 -46.51
C ILE A 108 29.13 0.01 -47.62
N GLY A 109 27.81 -0.08 -47.50
CA GLY A 109 26.87 0.47 -48.49
C GLY A 109 27.03 1.99 -48.64
N LEU A 110 27.04 2.72 -47.51
CA LEU A 110 27.21 4.17 -47.50
C LEU A 110 28.58 4.60 -48.00
N TYR A 111 29.64 3.85 -47.66
CA TYR A 111 30.98 4.11 -48.18
C TYR A 111 31.04 3.90 -49.69
N THR A 112 30.40 2.83 -50.19
CA THR A 112 30.33 2.53 -51.62
C THR A 112 29.61 3.63 -52.39
N LEU A 113 28.48 4.14 -51.87
CA LEU A 113 27.78 5.28 -52.47
C LEU A 113 28.67 6.52 -52.58
N ALA A 114 29.55 6.74 -51.59
CA ALA A 114 30.49 7.85 -51.60
C ALA A 114 31.66 7.63 -52.57
N SER A 115 32.23 6.43 -52.60
CA SER A 115 33.37 6.11 -53.47
C SER A 115 32.98 6.04 -54.95
N THR A 116 31.72 5.72 -55.27
CA THR A 116 31.17 5.81 -56.64
C THR A 116 30.75 7.23 -57.04
N GLY A 117 30.93 8.23 -56.16
CA GLY A 117 30.62 9.63 -56.45
C GLY A 117 29.12 9.98 -56.44
N ILE A 118 28.25 9.12 -55.90
CA ILE A 118 26.80 9.39 -55.83
C ILE A 118 26.51 10.44 -54.77
N SER A 119 27.14 10.33 -53.60
CA SER A 119 26.99 11.31 -52.53
C SER A 119 28.18 11.37 -51.60
N ALA A 120 28.73 12.59 -51.42
CA ALA A 120 29.81 12.83 -50.46
C ALA A 120 29.38 12.60 -49.00
N VAL A 121 28.08 12.73 -48.70
CA VAL A 121 27.49 12.48 -47.38
C VAL A 121 27.67 11.02 -46.95
N GLY A 122 27.88 10.09 -47.90
CA GLY A 122 28.13 8.69 -47.62
C GLY A 122 29.41 8.44 -46.80
N TYR A 123 30.48 9.25 -46.95
CA TYR A 123 31.69 9.11 -46.14
C TYR A 123 31.41 9.39 -44.66
N VAL A 124 30.75 10.51 -44.37
CA VAL A 124 30.39 10.90 -42.99
C VAL A 124 29.40 9.90 -42.40
N SER A 125 28.40 9.49 -43.18
CA SER A 125 27.38 8.54 -42.73
C SER A 125 27.97 7.15 -42.45
N SER A 126 28.92 6.70 -43.26
CA SER A 126 29.64 5.44 -43.03
C SER A 126 30.47 5.49 -41.74
N GLY A 127 31.25 6.57 -41.53
CA GLY A 127 32.01 6.78 -40.31
C GLY A 127 31.12 6.83 -39.06
N ALA A 128 30.00 7.57 -39.13
CA ALA A 128 29.01 7.64 -38.06
C ALA A 128 28.40 6.27 -37.75
N THR A 129 28.11 5.46 -38.77
CA THR A 129 27.58 4.11 -38.60
C THR A 129 28.56 3.22 -37.83
N LEU A 130 29.83 3.21 -38.22
CA LEU A 130 30.85 2.40 -37.55
C LEU A 130 31.10 2.89 -36.12
N LEU A 131 31.14 4.20 -35.89
CA LEU A 131 31.33 4.77 -34.54
C LEU A 131 30.16 4.42 -33.61
N LEU A 132 28.92 4.56 -34.09
CA LEU A 132 27.72 4.26 -33.30
C LEU A 132 27.55 2.78 -33.00
N THR A 133 28.23 1.90 -33.76
CA THR A 133 28.32 0.46 -33.45
C THR A 133 28.91 0.21 -32.06
N ALA A 134 29.84 1.06 -31.60
CA ALA A 134 30.45 0.94 -30.27
C ALA A 134 29.82 1.89 -29.24
N LEU A 135 29.52 3.13 -29.64
CA LEU A 135 29.09 4.17 -28.70
C LEU A 135 27.72 3.86 -28.07
N ARG A 136 26.75 3.42 -28.88
CA ARG A 136 25.41 3.13 -28.38
C ARG A 136 25.38 1.97 -27.38
N PRO A 137 25.96 0.79 -27.70
CA PRO A 137 26.02 -0.29 -26.72
C PRO A 137 26.81 0.07 -25.47
N ALA A 138 27.84 0.91 -25.54
CA ALA A 138 28.52 1.36 -24.34
C ALA A 138 27.58 2.12 -23.37
N ILE A 139 26.74 3.02 -23.90
CA ILE A 139 25.74 3.73 -23.09
C ILE A 139 24.71 2.76 -22.49
N ARG A 140 24.20 1.83 -23.31
CA ARG A 140 23.21 0.83 -22.84
C ARG A 140 23.80 -0.15 -21.83
N ALA A 141 25.06 -0.56 -22.00
CA ALA A 141 25.79 -1.38 -21.05
C ALA A 141 25.95 -0.65 -19.71
N TYR A 142 26.27 0.64 -19.73
CA TYR A 142 26.31 1.45 -18.51
C TYR A 142 24.94 1.51 -17.82
N GLN A 143 23.85 1.76 -18.57
CA GLN A 143 22.49 1.76 -18.04
C GLN A 143 22.12 0.43 -17.39
N TYR A 144 22.41 -0.68 -18.07
CA TYR A 144 22.21 -2.03 -17.55
C TYR A 144 22.99 -2.24 -16.24
N LEU A 145 24.27 -1.86 -16.20
CA LEU A 145 25.08 -1.96 -14.98
C LEU A 145 24.54 -1.09 -13.84
N ALA A 146 24.11 0.14 -14.13
CA ALA A 146 23.54 1.04 -13.15
C ALA A 146 22.24 0.50 -12.54
N VAL A 147 21.33 -0.03 -13.38
CA VAL A 147 20.09 -0.68 -12.94
C VAL A 147 20.40 -1.90 -12.09
N ARG A 148 21.33 -2.76 -12.53
CA ARG A 148 21.73 -3.95 -11.79
C ARG A 148 22.37 -3.64 -10.44
N LEU A 149 23.26 -2.64 -10.38
CA LEU A 149 23.84 -2.16 -9.14
C LEU A 149 22.78 -1.57 -8.21
N SER A 150 21.79 -0.85 -8.75
CA SER A 150 20.66 -0.33 -7.99
C SER A 150 19.84 -1.47 -7.36
N MET A 151 19.55 -2.52 -8.13
CA MET A 151 18.84 -3.70 -7.62
C MET A 151 19.61 -4.43 -6.51
N ILE A 152 20.92 -4.62 -6.69
CA ILE A 152 21.78 -5.21 -5.65
C ILE A 152 21.79 -4.34 -4.40
N ARG A 153 21.95 -3.02 -4.55
CA ARG A 153 21.90 -2.07 -3.44
C ARG A 153 20.57 -2.11 -2.71
N GLN A 154 19.46 -2.23 -3.43
CA GLN A 154 18.13 -2.36 -2.83
C GLN A 154 18.00 -3.64 -2.02
N GLN A 155 18.50 -4.78 -2.54
CA GLN A 155 18.52 -6.04 -1.80
C GLN A 155 19.37 -5.97 -0.52
N ILE A 156 20.49 -5.23 -0.54
CA ILE A 156 21.34 -5.02 0.64
C ILE A 156 20.65 -4.08 1.65
N LYS A 157 19.98 -3.02 1.17
CA LYS A 157 19.40 -2.00 2.05
C LYS A 157 18.07 -2.43 2.67
N TYR A 158 17.28 -3.22 1.94
CA TYR A 158 15.97 -3.72 2.37
C TYR A 158 15.90 -5.22 2.03
N PRO A 159 16.44 -6.08 2.92
CA PRO A 159 16.32 -7.52 2.78
C PRO A 159 14.85 -7.91 2.64
N ARG A 160 14.55 -8.94 1.84
CA ARG A 160 13.17 -9.42 1.72
C ARG A 160 12.73 -10.16 2.98
N GLU A 161 13.70 -10.61 3.77
CA GLU A 161 13.55 -11.20 5.09
C GLU A 161 12.87 -10.21 6.05
N ASP A 162 13.29 -8.94 6.05
CA ASP A 162 12.66 -7.88 6.85
C ASP A 162 11.20 -7.64 6.43
N VAL A 163 10.86 -7.80 5.14
CA VAL A 163 9.49 -7.68 4.63
C VAL A 163 8.63 -8.88 5.05
N VAL A 164 9.21 -10.08 5.06
CA VAL A 164 8.54 -11.29 5.56
C VAL A 164 8.31 -11.17 7.06
N GLU A 165 9.31 -10.75 7.82
CA GLU A 165 9.20 -10.48 9.26
C GLU A 165 8.11 -9.43 9.55
N LEU A 166 8.08 -8.34 8.78
CA LEU A 166 7.03 -7.32 8.91
C LEU A 166 5.64 -7.90 8.62
N ARG A 167 5.49 -8.70 7.55
CA ARG A 167 4.21 -9.33 7.21
C ARG A 167 3.75 -10.26 8.33
N ASP A 168 4.66 -11.07 8.88
CA ASP A 168 4.35 -12.00 9.95
C ASP A 168 4.00 -11.23 11.25
N CYS A 169 4.68 -10.12 11.53
CA CYS A 169 4.34 -9.19 12.60
C CYS A 169 2.94 -8.60 12.43
N VAL A 170 2.59 -8.14 11.22
CA VAL A 170 1.25 -7.62 10.90
C VAL A 170 0.18 -8.71 11.05
N SER A 171 0.44 -9.93 10.58
CA SER A 171 -0.48 -11.05 10.74
C SER A 171 -0.72 -11.40 12.22
N ASN A 172 0.32 -11.31 13.05
CA ASN A 172 0.19 -11.52 14.49
C ASN A 172 -0.59 -10.37 15.16
N LEU A 173 -0.37 -9.13 14.74
CA LEU A 173 -1.14 -7.97 15.19
C LEU A 173 -2.64 -8.13 14.85
N ASP A 174 -2.98 -8.53 13.63
CA ASP A 174 -4.36 -8.77 13.21
C ASP A 174 -5.02 -9.88 14.05
N ALA A 175 -4.30 -10.98 14.30
CA ALA A 175 -4.80 -12.06 15.16
C ALA A 175 -5.08 -11.55 16.60
N ASN A 176 -4.17 -10.75 17.17
CA ASN A 176 -4.35 -10.17 18.50
C ASN A 176 -5.53 -9.20 18.54
N VAL A 177 -5.70 -8.36 17.51
CA VAL A 177 -6.83 -7.43 17.40
C VAL A 177 -8.14 -8.19 17.28
N ALA A 178 -8.19 -9.29 16.53
CA ALA A 178 -9.37 -10.14 16.44
C ALA A 178 -9.77 -10.72 17.80
N ILE A 179 -8.82 -11.24 18.58
CA ILE A 179 -9.06 -11.75 19.94
C ILE A 179 -9.59 -10.64 20.86
N ILE A 180 -9.01 -9.45 20.81
CA ILE A 180 -9.47 -8.31 21.62
C ILE A 180 -10.90 -7.92 21.23
N ARG A 181 -11.19 -7.86 19.93
CA ARG A 181 -12.51 -7.53 19.41
C ARG A 181 -13.57 -8.53 19.89
N GLU A 182 -13.27 -9.82 19.85
CA GLU A 182 -14.17 -10.87 20.31
C GLU A 182 -14.45 -10.76 21.82
N LYS A 183 -13.43 -10.45 22.63
CA LYS A 183 -13.60 -10.23 24.08
C LYS A 183 -14.42 -8.99 24.41
N LEU A 184 -14.39 -7.97 23.55
CA LEU A 184 -15.08 -6.69 23.73
C LEU A 184 -16.44 -6.62 23.02
N ASP A 185 -16.86 -7.71 22.36
CA ASP A 185 -18.09 -7.73 21.59
C ASP A 185 -19.34 -7.75 22.48
N THR A 186 -20.11 -6.67 22.50
CA THR A 186 -21.33 -6.55 23.32
C THR A 186 -22.48 -7.42 22.82
N GLU A 187 -22.45 -7.89 21.57
CA GLU A 187 -23.51 -8.75 21.01
C GLU A 187 -23.30 -10.22 21.42
N ASN A 188 -22.05 -10.62 21.66
CA ASN A 188 -21.73 -11.96 22.13
C ASN A 188 -21.97 -12.07 23.64
N SER A 189 -22.95 -12.90 24.03
CA SER A 189 -23.33 -13.11 25.43
C SER A 189 -22.21 -13.67 26.32
N ASN A 190 -21.21 -14.33 25.72
CA ASN A 190 -20.06 -14.89 26.42
C ASN A 190 -18.83 -13.97 26.39
N SER A 191 -18.93 -12.77 25.80
CA SER A 191 -17.82 -11.81 25.83
C SER A 191 -17.59 -11.29 27.24
N TRP A 192 -16.37 -10.86 27.51
CA TRP A 192 -16.01 -10.32 28.83
C TRP A 192 -16.86 -9.08 29.15
N VAL A 193 -17.13 -8.21 28.17
CA VAL A 193 -17.95 -7.01 28.37
C VAL A 193 -19.41 -7.37 28.65
N ALA A 194 -19.98 -8.34 27.92
CA ALA A 194 -21.36 -8.75 28.14
C ALA A 194 -21.56 -9.36 29.53
N ILE A 195 -20.63 -10.23 29.97
CA ILE A 195 -20.63 -10.81 31.32
C ILE A 195 -20.53 -9.69 32.36
N GLN A 196 -19.59 -8.75 32.20
CA GLN A 196 -19.43 -7.64 33.13
C GLN A 196 -20.68 -6.76 33.23
N GLN A 197 -21.35 -6.49 32.11
CA GLN A 197 -22.59 -5.71 32.09
C GLN A 197 -23.74 -6.45 32.80
N GLN A 198 -23.83 -7.77 32.61
CA GLN A 198 -24.83 -8.60 33.27
C GLN A 198 -24.62 -8.64 34.79
N GLU A 199 -23.37 -8.83 35.25
CA GLU A 199 -23.01 -8.80 36.67
C GLU A 199 -23.33 -7.45 37.32
N VAL A 200 -23.01 -6.34 36.64
CA VAL A 200 -23.38 -4.99 37.09
C VAL A 200 -24.90 -4.84 37.20
N LYS A 201 -25.67 -5.40 36.26
CA LYS A 201 -27.13 -5.34 36.28
C LYS A 201 -27.71 -6.14 37.45
N ILE A 202 -27.21 -7.35 37.69
CA ILE A 202 -27.60 -8.20 38.83
C ILE A 202 -27.29 -7.47 40.14
N THR A 203 -26.07 -6.95 40.29
CA THR A 203 -25.64 -6.21 41.48
C THR A 203 -26.55 -5.00 41.75
N ARG A 204 -26.95 -4.25 40.72
CA ARG A 204 -27.89 -3.13 40.86
C ARG A 204 -29.28 -3.57 41.32
N GLN A 205 -29.77 -4.72 40.83
CA GLN A 205 -31.06 -5.27 41.24
C GLN A 205 -31.03 -5.75 42.70
N GLU A 206 -29.94 -6.40 43.11
CA GLU A 206 -29.75 -6.83 44.49
C GLU A 206 -29.67 -5.62 45.45
N LEU A 207 -28.91 -4.58 45.09
CA LEU A 207 -28.86 -3.34 45.87
C LEU A 207 -30.24 -2.68 45.99
N ALA A 208 -31.01 -2.63 44.92
CA ALA A 208 -32.38 -2.08 44.95
C ALA A 208 -33.30 -2.90 45.87
N ARG A 209 -33.17 -4.23 45.86
CA ARG A 209 -33.92 -5.13 46.75
C ARG A 209 -33.51 -4.94 48.21
N LEU A 210 -32.21 -4.82 48.48
CA LEU A 210 -31.70 -4.60 49.83
C LEU A 210 -32.21 -3.27 50.41
N LYS A 211 -32.23 -2.22 49.58
CA LYS A 211 -32.79 -0.92 49.94
C LYS A 211 -34.28 -1.02 50.30
N ALA A 212 -35.08 -1.70 49.48
CA ALA A 212 -36.51 -1.88 49.75
C ALA A 212 -36.77 -2.68 51.06
N LEU A 213 -35.95 -3.69 51.33
CA LEU A 213 -35.99 -4.45 52.59
C LEU A 213 -35.67 -3.56 53.81
N LEU A 214 -34.67 -2.69 53.69
CA LEU A 214 -34.34 -1.73 54.74
C LEU A 214 -35.48 -0.74 54.99
N GLU A 215 -36.08 -0.19 53.94
CA GLU A 215 -37.24 0.70 54.05
C GLU A 215 -38.43 0.00 54.72
N GLN A 216 -38.70 -1.26 54.36
CA GLN A 216 -39.76 -2.05 54.99
C GLN A 216 -39.48 -2.35 56.47
N LEU A 217 -38.24 -2.70 56.82
CA LEU A 217 -37.84 -2.94 58.21
C LEU A 217 -37.95 -1.66 59.04
N GLN A 218 -37.52 -0.52 58.49
CA GLN A 218 -37.64 0.78 59.15
C GLN A 218 -39.11 1.16 59.37
N ALA A 219 -39.97 0.98 58.37
CA ALA A 219 -41.41 1.24 58.51
C ALA A 219 -42.06 0.31 59.56
N LYS A 220 -41.74 -0.98 59.54
CA LYS A 220 -42.27 -1.94 60.50
C LYS A 220 -41.81 -1.61 61.93
N ASN A 221 -40.53 -1.29 62.10
CA ASN A 221 -39.97 -0.90 63.39
C ASN A 221 -40.64 0.38 63.95
N GLN A 222 -40.90 1.37 63.10
CA GLN A 222 -41.63 2.59 63.48
C GLN A 222 -43.05 2.27 63.96
N VAL A 223 -43.79 1.43 63.24
CA VAL A 223 -45.14 1.00 63.62
C VAL A 223 -45.13 0.22 64.93
N GLU A 224 -44.18 -0.70 65.12
CA GLU A 224 -44.04 -1.45 66.38
C GLU A 224 -43.70 -0.52 67.56
N HIS A 225 -42.86 0.50 67.36
CA HIS A 225 -42.57 1.51 68.39
C HIS A 225 -43.80 2.35 68.75
N GLU A 226 -44.59 2.77 67.76
CA GLU A 226 -45.84 3.50 67.99
C GLU A 226 -46.86 2.63 68.75
N ALA A 227 -47.02 1.37 68.36
CA ALA A 227 -47.89 0.42 69.04
C ALA A 227 -47.46 0.18 70.49
N LEU A 228 -46.16 -0.04 70.73
CA LEU A 228 -45.61 -0.21 72.08
C LEU A 228 -45.79 1.05 72.94
N SER A 229 -45.64 2.23 72.34
CA SER A 229 -45.87 3.50 73.03
C SER A 229 -47.33 3.67 73.46
N GLN A 230 -48.28 3.32 72.58
CA GLN A 230 -49.71 3.35 72.90
C GLN A 230 -50.07 2.32 73.97
N GLU A 231 -49.55 1.09 73.87
CA GLU A 231 -49.75 0.05 74.89
C GLU A 231 -49.23 0.49 76.26
N ALA A 232 -48.03 1.10 76.30
CA ALA A 232 -47.47 1.65 77.53
C ALA A 232 -48.33 2.79 78.10
N GLN A 233 -48.85 3.70 77.26
CA GLN A 233 -49.76 4.75 77.70
C GLN A 233 -51.06 4.18 78.28
N ASN A 234 -51.66 3.19 77.62
CA ASN A 234 -52.87 2.53 78.09
C ASN A 234 -52.64 1.78 79.41
N ALA A 235 -51.52 1.08 79.56
CA ALA A 235 -51.15 0.40 80.81
C ALA A 235 -50.95 1.41 81.96
N ILE A 236 -50.32 2.56 81.70
CA ILE A 236 -50.17 3.64 82.68
C ILE A 236 -51.53 4.23 83.07
N ALA A 237 -52.44 4.44 82.12
CA ALA A 237 -53.78 4.93 82.38
C ALA A 237 -54.57 3.95 83.27
N GLN A 238 -54.52 2.65 82.96
CA GLN A 238 -55.18 1.61 83.75
C GLN A 238 -54.61 1.53 85.18
N LEU A 239 -53.29 1.55 85.35
CA LEU A 239 -52.66 1.60 86.68
C LEU A 239 -53.03 2.87 87.47
N THR A 240 -53.22 4.00 86.78
CA THR A 240 -53.64 5.26 87.39
C THR A 240 -55.11 5.21 87.82
N GLU A 241 -55.98 4.64 86.99
CA GLU A 241 -57.39 4.41 87.33
C GLU A 241 -57.52 3.44 88.52
N ASP A 242 -56.77 2.33 88.51
CA ASP A 242 -56.70 1.38 89.62
C ASP A 242 -56.21 2.06 90.92
N SER A 243 -55.20 2.93 90.82
CA SER A 243 -54.72 3.73 91.95
C SER A 243 -55.77 4.74 92.46
N GLN A 244 -56.53 5.37 91.56
CA GLN A 244 -57.65 6.25 91.93
C GLN A 244 -58.79 5.47 92.59
N PHE A 245 -59.13 4.28 92.09
CA PHE A 245 -60.12 3.39 92.71
C PHE A 245 -59.69 2.99 94.12
N LEU A 246 -58.44 2.56 94.30
CA LEU A 246 -57.91 2.23 95.63
C LEU A 246 -57.90 3.43 96.59
N ASN A 247 -57.65 4.63 96.09
CA ASN A 247 -57.79 5.86 96.88
C ASN A 247 -59.26 6.15 97.25
N HIS A 248 -60.22 6.00 96.34
CA HIS A 248 -61.64 6.14 96.66
C HIS A 248 -62.11 5.09 97.67
N VAL A 249 -61.69 3.83 97.55
CA VAL A 249 -61.97 2.79 98.55
C VAL A 249 -61.39 3.16 99.91
N ARG A 250 -60.15 3.69 99.93
CA ARG A 250 -59.53 4.19 101.16
C ARG A 250 -60.31 5.35 101.76
N GLU A 251 -60.81 6.29 100.95
CA GLU A 251 -61.66 7.39 101.42
C GLU A 251 -63.01 6.92 101.96
N ILE A 252 -63.67 5.95 101.31
CA ILE A 252 -64.91 5.35 101.79
C ILE A 252 -64.71 4.64 103.14
N ILE A 253 -63.62 3.85 103.28
CA ILE A 253 -63.27 3.21 104.56
C ILE A 253 -63.01 4.26 105.64
N ARG A 254 -62.35 5.38 105.27
CA ARG A 254 -62.13 6.49 106.20
C ARG A 254 -63.44 7.18 106.57
N PHE A 255 -64.34 7.39 105.63
CA PHE A 255 -65.67 7.97 105.87
C PHE A 255 -66.50 7.11 106.83
N PHE A 256 -66.56 5.79 106.61
CA PHE A 256 -67.22 4.85 107.53
C PHE A 256 -66.57 4.75 108.92
N LYS A 257 -65.26 5.03 109.02
CA LYS A 257 -64.55 5.01 110.31
C LYS A 257 -64.70 6.32 111.11
N THR A 258 -65.27 7.37 110.50
CA THR A 258 -65.43 8.70 111.13
C THR A 258 -66.89 9.11 111.34
N ALA A 259 -67.86 8.26 110.95
CA ALA A 259 -69.29 8.37 111.25
C ALA A 259 -69.68 7.37 112.34
#